data_AF-A0A967L581-F1
#
_entry.id   AF-A0A967L581-F1
#
_cell.length_a   1.000
_cell.length_b   1.000
_cell.length_c   1.000
_cell.angle_alpha   90.00
_cell.angle_beta   90.00
_cell.angle_gamma   90.00
#
_symmetry.space_group_name_H-M   'P 1'
#
loop_
_entity.id
_entity.type
_entity.pdbx_description
1 polymer ?
#
loop_
_entity_poly.entity_id
_entity_poly.type
_entity_poly.pdbx_seq_one_letter_code
_entity_poly.pdbx_strand_id
1 'polypeptide(L)' 'MLYGRGGDGGGGYPDFRVIATDGREHDERQIIQTKYTGHSVGHWEGDTLVIESIGFTPATWLARGGFFH' A
#
# COMPACT_ATOMS: atom_id res chain seq x y z
N MET A 1 -7.34 5.93 -30.28
CA MET A 1 -5.92 5.91 -29.86
C MET A 1 -5.88 6.55 -28.47
N LEU A 2 -5.76 5.76 -27.41
CA LEU A 2 -6.25 6.15 -26.07
C LEU A 2 -5.26 6.86 -25.13
N TYR A 3 -4.04 7.20 -25.57
CA TYR A 3 -3.10 7.89 -24.67
C TYR A 3 -2.39 9.04 -25.39
N GLY A 4 -2.75 10.26 -24.99
CA GLY A 4 -2.08 11.49 -25.40
C GLY A 4 -0.73 11.66 -24.72
N ARG A 5 0.12 12.52 -25.29
CA ARG A 5 1.46 12.83 -24.78
C ARG A 5 1.34 13.42 -23.36
N GLY A 6 1.88 12.73 -22.36
CA GLY A 6 1.73 13.06 -20.94
C GLY A 6 1.11 11.95 -20.09
N GLY A 7 0.69 10.83 -20.70
CA GLY A 7 0.33 9.63 -19.95
C GLY A 7 1.51 9.17 -19.11
N ASP A 8 1.30 9.05 -17.81
CA ASP A 8 2.26 8.66 -16.78
C ASP A 8 2.75 7.21 -16.91
N GLY A 9 2.59 6.55 -18.07
CA GLY A 9 3.23 5.28 -18.46
C GLY A 9 3.09 4.11 -17.48
N GLY A 10 2.28 4.23 -16.44
CA GLY A 10 2.33 3.37 -15.26
C GLY A 10 3.50 3.64 -14.28
N GLY A 11 4.36 4.64 -14.55
CA GLY A 11 5.47 5.08 -13.70
C GLY A 11 5.22 6.45 -13.07
N GLY A 12 4.32 6.51 -12.09
CA GLY A 12 4.29 7.64 -11.16
C GLY A 12 5.42 7.56 -10.12
N TYR A 13 5.45 8.51 -9.17
CA TYR A 13 6.38 8.50 -8.02
C TYR A 13 6.53 7.09 -7.42
N PRO A 14 7.74 6.70 -6.97
CA PRO A 14 7.95 5.39 -6.36
C PRO A 14 6.93 5.19 -5.24
N ASP A 15 6.08 4.18 -5.40
CA ASP A 15 5.13 3.82 -4.35
C ASP A 15 5.91 3.12 -3.24
N PHE A 16 5.85 3.68 -2.04
CA PHE A 16 6.48 3.13 -0.85
C PHE A 16 5.43 2.88 0.22
N ARG A 17 5.77 2.01 1.17
CA ARG A 17 4.98 1.75 2.37
C ARG A 17 5.81 2.14 3.58
N VAL A 18 5.19 2.86 4.50
CA VAL A 18 5.77 3.13 5.82
C VAL A 18 5.18 2.11 6.78
N ILE A 19 6.03 1.39 7.49
CA ILE A 19 5.64 0.35 8.43
C ILE A 19 6.24 0.72 9.78
N ALA A 20 5.38 1.02 10.75
CA ALA A 20 5.83 1.21 12.12
C ALA A 20 6.25 -0.15 12.69
N THR A 21 7.41 -0.23 13.34
CA THR A 21 7.98 -1.50 13.87
C THR A 21 7.92 -1.58 15.39
N ASP A 22 7.13 -0.71 16.03
CA ASP A 22 7.02 -0.60 17.49
C ASP A 22 5.92 -1.49 18.08
N GLY A 23 5.31 -2.37 17.27
CA GLY A 23 4.26 -3.30 17.72
C GLY A 23 2.97 -2.62 18.17
N ARG A 24 2.71 -1.40 17.70
CA ARG A 24 1.46 -0.69 18.01
C ARG A 24 0.24 -1.43 17.45
N GLU A 25 -0.90 -1.25 18.10
CA GLU A 25 -2.17 -1.69 17.55
C GLU A 25 -2.51 -0.95 16.24
N HIS A 26 -3.35 -1.57 15.42
CA HIS A 26 -3.85 -0.96 14.20
C HIS A 26 -4.78 0.22 14.52
N ASP A 27 -4.54 1.36 13.88
CA ASP A 27 -5.37 2.57 14.01
C ASP A 27 -6.41 2.65 12.88
N GLU A 28 -7.69 2.80 13.24
CA GLU A 28 -8.81 2.83 12.27
C GLU A 28 -8.66 3.94 11.23
N ARG A 29 -8.18 5.12 11.65
CA ARG A 29 -7.99 6.25 10.73
C ARG A 29 -6.89 5.94 9.72
N GLN A 30 -5.79 5.33 10.16
CA GLN A 30 -4.73 4.89 9.25
C GLN A 30 -5.21 3.79 8.30
N ILE A 31 -6.00 2.83 8.76
CA ILE A 31 -6.62 1.81 7.89
C ILE A 31 -7.42 2.45 6.76
N ILE A 32 -8.22 3.49 7.06
CA ILE A 32 -8.98 4.22 6.05
C ILE A 32 -8.05 4.94 5.06
N GLN A 33 -7.00 5.57 5.56
CA GLN A 33 -6.05 6.33 4.73
C GLN A 33 -5.23 5.44 3.80
N THR A 34 -4.88 4.24 4.23
CA THR A 34 -4.08 3.28 3.45
C THR A 34 -4.92 2.20 2.77
N LYS A 35 -6.26 2.33 2.73
CA LYS A 35 -7.22 1.31 2.25
C LYS A 35 -6.82 0.58 0.96
N TYR A 36 -6.26 1.29 -0.02
CA TYR A 36 -5.87 0.71 -1.32
C TYR A 36 -4.59 -0.13 -1.25
N THR A 37 -3.74 0.15 -0.28
CA THR A 37 -2.50 -0.58 -0.05
C THR A 37 -2.60 -1.51 1.16
N GLY A 38 -3.58 -1.35 2.04
CA GLY A 38 -3.60 -1.97 3.37
C GLY A 38 -2.76 -1.19 4.38
N HIS A 39 -3.09 -1.34 5.67
CA HIS A 39 -2.33 -0.79 6.79
C HIS A 39 -1.44 -1.87 7.38
N SER A 40 -0.15 -1.57 7.56
CA SER A 40 0.85 -2.51 8.05
C SER A 40 1.47 -2.03 9.35
N VAL A 41 1.59 -2.93 10.33
CA VAL A 41 2.42 -2.74 11.52
C VAL A 41 3.35 -3.94 11.65
N GLY A 42 4.56 -3.71 12.14
CA GLY A 42 5.49 -4.77 12.45
C GLY A 42 5.97 -4.75 13.89
N HIS A 43 6.51 -5.88 14.30
CA HIS A 43 7.19 -6.10 15.57
C HIS A 43 8.27 -7.17 15.39
N TRP A 44 9.21 -7.22 16.33
CA TRP A 44 10.28 -8.22 16.33
C TRP A 44 9.93 -9.39 17.24
N GLU A 45 10.04 -10.60 16.73
CA GLU A 45 9.99 -11.86 17.46
C GLU A 45 11.38 -12.51 17.40
N GLY A 46 12.22 -12.23 18.39
CA GLY A 46 13.63 -12.62 18.35
C GLY A 46 14.38 -11.91 17.22
N ASP A 47 14.88 -12.67 16.26
CA ASP A 47 15.56 -12.18 15.04
C ASP A 47 14.61 -12.05 13.83
N THR A 48 13.32 -12.33 14.02
CA THR A 48 12.31 -12.30 12.95
C THR A 48 11.52 -11.00 13.02
N LEU A 49 11.43 -10.27 11.89
CA LEU A 49 10.51 -9.15 11.73
C LEU A 49 9.16 -9.68 11.22
N VAL A 50 8.14 -9.63 12.06
CA VAL A 50 6.76 -9.97 11.69
C VAL A 50 6.07 -8.69 11.24
N ILE A 51 5.33 -8.76 10.13
CA ILE A 51 4.55 -7.64 9.60
C ILE A 51 3.12 -8.12 9.38
N GLU A 52 2.19 -7.54 10.13
CA GLU A 52 0.76 -7.76 9.98
C GLU A 52 0.17 -6.67 9.09
N SER A 53 -0.68 -7.06 8.15
CA SER A 53 -1.30 -6.12 7.22
C SER A 53 -2.80 -6.40 7.09
N ILE A 54 -3.62 -5.36 7.24
CA ILE A 54 -5.08 -5.47 7.22
C ILE A 54 -5.72 -4.35 6.38
N GLY A 55 -7.03 -4.45 6.16
CA GLY A 55 -7.81 -3.37 5.54
C GLY A 55 -7.68 -3.27 4.03
N PHE A 56 -7.19 -4.32 3.36
CA PHE A 56 -7.13 -4.39 1.91
C PHE A 56 -8.51 -4.29 1.28
N THR A 57 -8.58 -3.65 0.12
CA THR A 57 -9.77 -3.61 -0.72
C THR A 57 -9.51 -4.36 -2.03
N PRO A 58 -10.51 -5.03 -2.62
CA PRO A 58 -10.36 -5.62 -3.96
C PRO A 58 -10.30 -4.55 -5.08
N ALA A 59 -10.64 -3.30 -4.77
CA ALA A 59 -10.63 -2.20 -5.71
C ALA A 59 -9.23 -1.57 -5.82
N THR A 60 -8.28 -2.30 -6.41
CA THR A 60 -6.89 -1.84 -6.61
C THR A 60 -6.51 -1.85 -8.08
N TRP A 61 -5.43 -1.15 -8.40
CA TRP A 61 -4.88 -1.05 -9.75
C TRP A 61 -3.47 -1.64 -9.73
N LEU A 62 -3.09 -2.37 -10.77
CA LEU A 62 -1.74 -2.89 -10.95
C LEU A 62 -0.74 -1.75 -11.23
N ALA A 63 -1.20 -0.68 -11.88
CA ALA A 63 -0.43 0.53 -12.12
C ALA A 63 -1.36 1.75 -12.30
N ARG A 64 -0.82 2.95 -12.07
CA ARG A 64 -1.54 4.23 -12.15
C ARG A 64 -2.26 4.49 -13.48
N GLY A 65 -1.84 3.81 -14.55
CA GLY A 65 -2.49 3.84 -15.87
C GLY A 65 -3.86 3.15 -15.96
N GLY A 66 -4.41 2.67 -14.85
CA GLY A 66 -5.75 2.05 -14.83
C GLY A 66 -5.75 0.56 -15.17
N PHE A 67 -4.61 -0.12 -15.02
CA PHE A 67 -4.51 -1.56 -15.25
C PHE A 67 -5.19 -2.29 -14.10
N PHE A 68 -6.22 -3.08 -14.40
CA PHE A 68 -6.86 -3.97 -13.44
C PHE A 68 -5.95 -5.17 -13.13
N HIS A 69 -6.15 -5.78 -11.96
CA HIS A 69 -5.58 -7.09 -11.64
C HIS A 69 -6.22 -8.20 -12.49
#